data_AF-A0A5N5SVP3-F1
#
_entry.id   AF-A0A5N5SVP3-F1
#
_cell.length_a   1.000
_cell.length_b   1.000
_cell.length_c   1.000
_cell.angle_alpha   90.00
_cell.angle_beta   90.00
_cell.angle_gamma   90.00
#
_symmetry.space_group_name_H-M   'P 1'
#
loop_
_entity.id
_entity.type
_entity.pdbx_description
1 polymer ?
#
loop_
_entity_poly.entity_id
_entity_poly.type
_entity_poly.pdbx_seq_one_letter_code
_entity_poly.pdbx_strand_id
1 'polypeptide(L)'
;MDLCRVLVYTLIGYFILNILLFSGGIVLYASYKGCDPVLEGKIESYNQLLSFFIMNKLNIVGLPGIFSATLLASTLSTFSSSLNGIVSITWKVITINTDFFPTENPSKCTVINKILIIVYGTIFIGMAFLSSKVKSIIQFVLTFEGITLGPILGVYLLGFFVSYSNGKVNLNVDIYRFCFT
;
A
#
# COMPACT_ATOMS: atom_id res chain seq x y z
N MET A 1 -16.54 2.04 -19.75
CA MET A 1 -16.49 2.70 -18.43
C MET A 1 -15.37 3.72 -18.50
N ASP A 2 -15.69 5.00 -18.53
CA ASP A 2 -14.72 6.06 -18.81
C ASP A 2 -13.72 6.19 -17.65
N LEU A 3 -12.41 6.22 -17.98
CA LEU A 3 -11.31 6.29 -17.01
C LEU A 3 -11.50 7.45 -16.01
N CYS A 4 -11.96 8.61 -16.47
CA CYS A 4 -12.24 9.77 -15.63
C CYS A 4 -13.30 9.48 -14.55
N ARG A 5 -14.35 8.69 -14.87
CA ARG A 5 -15.39 8.35 -13.89
C ARG A 5 -14.82 7.46 -12.79
N VAL A 6 -13.99 6.49 -13.14
CA VAL A 6 -13.31 5.60 -12.16
C VAL A 6 -12.43 6.41 -11.21
N LEU A 7 -11.65 7.35 -11.74
CA LEU A 7 -10.79 8.22 -10.94
C LEU A 7 -11.60 9.08 -9.96
N VAL A 8 -12.69 9.69 -10.43
CA VAL A 8 -13.56 10.52 -9.60
C VAL A 8 -14.17 9.70 -8.46
N TYR A 9 -14.68 8.50 -8.73
CA TYR A 9 -15.24 7.63 -7.68
C TYR A 9 -14.19 7.21 -6.65
N THR A 10 -12.99 6.85 -7.07
CA THR A 10 -11.90 6.48 -6.17
C THR A 10 -11.47 7.67 -5.29
N LEU A 11 -11.36 8.87 -5.86
CA LEU A 11 -11.01 10.08 -5.12
C LEU A 11 -12.07 10.42 -4.07
N ILE A 12 -13.35 10.45 -4.46
CA ILE A 12 -14.46 10.73 -3.52
C ILE A 12 -14.46 9.71 -2.38
N GLY A 13 -14.33 8.41 -2.70
CA GLY A 13 -14.26 7.36 -1.69
C GLY A 13 -13.07 7.55 -0.73
N TYR A 14 -11.89 7.87 -1.25
CA TYR A 14 -10.69 8.12 -0.45
C TYR A 14 -10.86 9.31 0.50
N PHE A 15 -11.45 10.42 0.04
CA PHE A 15 -11.73 11.58 0.89
C PHE A 15 -12.71 11.25 2.02
N ILE A 16 -13.80 10.55 1.73
CA ILE A 16 -14.80 10.15 2.73
C ILE A 16 -14.16 9.25 3.81
N LEU A 17 -13.37 8.25 3.39
CA LEU A 17 -12.69 7.35 4.33
C LEU A 17 -11.72 8.09 5.24
N ASN A 18 -10.95 9.04 4.69
CA ASN A 18 -10.04 9.85 5.51
C ASN A 18 -10.79 10.67 6.56
N ILE A 19 -11.88 11.35 6.19
CA ILE A 19 -12.68 12.13 7.15
C ILE A 19 -13.17 11.23 8.30
N LEU A 20 -13.67 10.03 7.99
CA LEU A 20 -14.12 9.08 9.00
C LEU A 20 -12.96 8.64 9.91
N LEU A 21 -11.79 8.31 9.36
CA LEU A 21 -10.61 7.92 10.13
C LEU A 21 -10.11 9.04 11.05
N PHE A 22 -10.03 10.27 10.56
CA PHE A 22 -9.63 11.43 11.37
C PHE A 22 -10.62 11.67 12.51
N SER A 23 -11.93 11.62 12.23
CA SER A 23 -12.95 11.78 13.27
C SER A 23 -12.85 10.68 14.34
N GLY A 24 -12.61 9.42 13.94
CA GLY A 24 -12.36 8.31 14.85
C GLY A 24 -11.11 8.52 15.71
N GLY A 25 -10.03 9.03 15.13
CA GLY A 25 -8.81 9.38 15.87
C GLY A 25 -9.02 10.46 16.94
N ILE A 26 -9.84 11.48 16.63
CA ILE A 26 -10.21 12.53 17.60
C ILE A 26 -11.02 11.94 18.75
N VAL A 27 -12.00 11.07 18.47
CA VAL A 27 -12.81 10.38 19.49
C VAL A 27 -11.94 9.48 20.37
N LEU A 28 -11.00 8.75 19.77
CA LEU A 28 -10.04 7.91 20.48
C LEU A 28 -9.18 8.76 21.43
N TYR A 29 -8.64 9.88 20.94
CA TYR A 29 -7.85 10.82 21.75
C TYR A 29 -8.67 11.41 22.91
N ALA A 30 -9.90 11.87 22.63
CA ALA A 30 -10.79 12.43 23.64
C ALA A 30 -11.14 11.41 24.74
N SER A 31 -11.29 10.13 24.37
CA SER A 31 -11.61 9.04 25.30
C SER A 31 -10.49 8.69 26.28
N TYR A 32 -9.23 8.95 25.90
CA TYR A 32 -8.04 8.60 26.69
C TYR A 32 -7.23 9.82 27.18
N LYS A 33 -7.76 11.04 27.04
CA LYS A 33 -7.09 12.30 27.43
C LYS A 33 -6.62 12.35 28.90
N GLY A 34 -7.18 11.54 29.79
CA GLY A 34 -6.83 11.50 31.23
C GLY A 34 -6.32 10.16 31.76
N CYS A 35 -6.41 9.07 30.98
CA CYS A 35 -5.99 7.73 31.38
C CYS A 35 -5.36 7.05 30.16
N ASP A 36 -4.06 7.23 29.95
CA ASP A 36 -3.38 6.63 28.81
C ASP A 36 -3.11 5.14 29.09
N PRO A 37 -3.73 4.21 28.34
CA PRO A 37 -3.55 2.78 28.56
C PRO A 37 -2.12 2.30 28.26
N VAL A 38 -1.33 3.06 27.50
CA VAL A 38 0.11 2.76 27.29
C VAL A 38 0.91 3.08 28.54
N LEU A 39 0.67 4.24 29.18
CA LEU A 39 1.37 4.65 30.40
C LEU A 39 0.95 3.80 31.61
N GLU A 40 -0.31 3.35 31.63
CA GLU A 40 -0.82 2.40 32.63
C GLU A 40 -0.29 0.96 32.44
N GLY A 41 0.46 0.68 31.36
CA GLY A 41 1.02 -0.64 31.09
C GLY A 41 0.00 -1.69 30.63
N LYS A 42 -1.20 -1.27 30.19
CA LYS A 42 -2.25 -2.18 29.68
C LYS A 42 -1.98 -2.61 28.23
N ILE A 43 -1.21 -1.82 27.48
CA ILE A 43 -0.78 -2.12 26.12
C ILE A 43 0.70 -1.75 25.94
N GLU A 44 1.43 -2.56 25.18
CA GLU A 44 2.87 -2.39 24.97
C GLU A 44 3.20 -1.29 23.94
N SER A 45 2.27 -0.97 23.05
CA SER A 45 2.51 -0.08 21.93
C SER A 45 1.27 0.73 21.55
N TYR A 46 1.47 2.01 21.20
CA TYR A 46 0.43 2.88 20.64
C TYR A 46 -0.19 2.31 19.35
N ASN A 47 0.51 1.40 18.64
CA ASN A 47 -0.01 0.76 17.43
C ASN A 47 -1.25 -0.11 17.69
N GLN A 48 -1.44 -0.59 18.92
CA GLN A 48 -2.56 -1.47 19.30
C GLN A 48 -3.72 -0.70 19.95
N LEU A 49 -3.57 0.62 20.14
CA LEU A 49 -4.49 1.46 20.91
C LEU A 49 -5.93 1.42 20.35
N LEU A 50 -6.07 1.50 19.02
CA LEU A 50 -7.39 1.47 18.38
C LEU A 50 -8.11 0.13 18.60
N SER A 51 -7.40 -0.99 18.44
CA SER A 51 -7.97 -2.32 18.70
C SER A 51 -8.35 -2.49 20.16
N PHE A 52 -7.51 -2.01 21.08
CA PHE A 52 -7.79 -2.02 22.52
C PHE A 52 -9.03 -1.20 22.89
N PHE A 53 -9.22 -0.05 22.24
CA PHE A 53 -10.41 0.78 22.43
C PHE A 53 -11.69 0.06 22.00
N ILE A 54 -11.67 -0.58 20.83
CA ILE A 54 -12.83 -1.30 20.31
C ILE A 54 -13.19 -2.48 21.21
N MET A 55 -12.18 -3.24 21.66
CA MET A 55 -12.40 -4.39 22.54
C MET A 55 -12.93 -4.01 23.93
N ASN A 56 -12.49 -2.89 24.51
CA ASN A 56 -12.84 -2.53 25.90
C ASN A 56 -13.99 -1.53 26.03
N LYS A 57 -14.06 -0.51 25.17
CA LYS A 57 -15.06 0.57 25.27
C LYS A 57 -16.26 0.32 24.37
N LEU A 58 -16.07 -0.34 23.23
CA LEU A 58 -17.11 -0.63 22.25
C LEU A 58 -17.43 -2.14 22.20
N ASN A 59 -17.49 -2.79 23.37
CA ASN A 59 -17.72 -4.23 23.48
C ASN A 59 -19.20 -4.62 23.19
N ILE A 60 -19.64 -4.32 21.97
CA ILE A 60 -20.92 -4.74 21.41
C ILE A 60 -20.71 -6.13 20.82
N VAL A 61 -21.64 -7.05 21.07
CA VAL A 61 -21.57 -8.44 20.57
C VAL A 61 -21.33 -8.44 19.06
N GLY A 62 -20.24 -9.07 18.62
CA GLY A 62 -19.84 -9.20 17.21
C GLY A 62 -18.99 -8.04 16.66
N LEU A 63 -18.98 -6.86 17.27
CA LEU A 63 -18.26 -5.70 16.73
C LEU A 63 -16.72 -5.89 16.70
N PRO A 64 -16.05 -6.38 17.78
CA PRO A 64 -14.61 -6.66 17.73
C PRO A 64 -14.23 -7.72 16.68
N GLY A 65 -15.13 -8.69 16.46
CA GLY A 65 -14.95 -9.73 15.45
C GLY A 65 -15.03 -9.18 14.03
N ILE A 66 -16.06 -8.38 13.73
CA ILE A 66 -16.20 -7.70 12.43
C ILE A 66 -15.02 -6.77 12.19
N PHE A 67 -14.63 -5.97 13.17
CA PHE A 67 -13.47 -5.08 13.07
C PHE A 67 -12.20 -5.83 12.71
N SER A 68 -11.89 -6.91 13.43
CA SER A 68 -10.69 -7.71 13.18
C SER A 68 -10.74 -8.39 11.80
N ALA A 69 -11.90 -8.90 11.40
CA ALA A 69 -12.10 -9.52 10.08
C ALA A 69 -11.89 -8.51 8.93
N THR A 70 -12.48 -7.31 9.04
CA THR A 70 -12.31 -6.23 8.06
C THR A 70 -10.87 -5.76 7.98
N LEU A 71 -10.19 -5.60 9.13
CA LEU A 71 -8.80 -5.18 9.17
C LEU A 71 -7.88 -6.18 8.46
N LEU A 72 -8.08 -7.48 8.72
CA LEU A 72 -7.33 -8.55 8.05
C LEU A 72 -7.62 -8.60 6.55
N ALA A 73 -8.89 -8.50 6.15
CA ALA A 73 -9.28 -8.51 4.74
C ALA A 73 -8.71 -7.31 3.96
N SER A 74 -8.78 -6.10 4.55
CA SER A 74 -8.20 -4.88 3.97
C SER A 74 -6.69 -5.00 3.78
N THR A 75 -5.99 -5.47 4.81
CA THR A 75 -4.53 -5.64 4.78
C THR A 75 -4.12 -6.67 3.72
N LEU A 76 -4.82 -7.80 3.66
CA LEU A 76 -4.54 -8.87 2.71
C LEU A 76 -4.79 -8.45 1.25
N SER A 77 -5.82 -7.62 1.00
CA SER A 77 -6.10 -7.07 -0.33
C SER A 77 -4.95 -6.17 -0.84
N THR A 78 -4.46 -5.28 0.03
CA THR A 78 -3.30 -4.43 -0.29
C THR A 78 -2.05 -5.27 -0.53
N PHE A 79 -1.77 -6.26 0.34
CA PHE A 79 -0.62 -7.15 0.15
C PHE A 79 -0.69 -7.95 -1.16
N SER A 80 -1.87 -8.47 -1.51
CA SER A 80 -2.06 -9.18 -2.78
C SER A 80 -1.74 -8.28 -3.98
N SER A 81 -2.26 -7.04 -3.97
CA SER A 81 -2.00 -6.07 -5.05
C SER A 81 -0.52 -5.71 -5.16
N SER A 82 0.17 -5.48 -4.04
CA SER A 82 1.60 -5.19 -4.00
C SER A 82 2.46 -6.35 -4.51
N LEU A 83 2.17 -7.59 -4.06
CA LEU A 83 2.88 -8.79 -4.50
C LEU A 83 2.72 -9.01 -6.00
N ASN A 84 1.49 -8.93 -6.50
CA ASN A 84 1.20 -9.11 -7.93
C ASN A 84 1.88 -8.01 -8.77
N GLY A 85 1.94 -6.78 -8.26
CA GLY A 85 2.66 -5.68 -8.90
C GLY A 85 4.16 -5.95 -9.02
N ILE A 86 4.82 -6.30 -7.91
CA ILE A 86 6.27 -6.58 -7.88
C ILE A 86 6.62 -7.76 -8.80
N VAL A 87 5.85 -8.85 -8.74
CA VAL A 87 6.07 -10.03 -9.60
C VAL A 87 5.93 -9.66 -11.07
N SER A 88 4.93 -8.86 -11.42
CA SER A 88 4.75 -8.39 -12.80
C SER A 88 5.91 -7.50 -13.28
N ILE A 89 6.44 -6.64 -12.41
CA ILE A 89 7.60 -5.79 -12.73
C ILE A 89 8.85 -6.65 -12.89
N THR A 90 9.13 -7.55 -11.96
CA THR A 90 10.27 -8.47 -12.00
C THR A 90 10.22 -9.33 -13.27
N TRP A 91 9.04 -9.86 -13.61
CA TRP A 91 8.85 -10.62 -14.84
C TRP A 91 9.22 -9.79 -16.07
N LYS A 92 8.70 -8.55 -16.18
CA LYS A 92 9.06 -7.64 -17.29
C LYS A 92 10.56 -7.38 -17.38
N VAL A 93 11.23 -7.14 -16.25
CA VAL A 93 12.68 -6.88 -16.22
C VAL A 93 13.47 -8.11 -16.68
N ILE A 94 13.07 -9.31 -16.26
CA ILE A 94 13.71 -10.56 -16.67
C ILE A 94 13.49 -10.80 -18.18
N THR A 95 12.26 -10.65 -18.68
CA THR A 95 11.98 -10.85 -20.12
C THR A 95 12.72 -9.86 -21.02
N ILE A 96 12.89 -8.60 -20.60
CA ILE A 96 13.60 -7.59 -21.40
C ILE A 96 15.12 -7.81 -21.40
N ASN A 97 15.70 -8.24 -20.28
CA ASN A 97 17.16 -8.32 -20.13
C ASN A 97 17.74 -9.72 -20.40
N THR A 98 16.91 -10.76 -20.49
CA THR A 98 17.37 -12.12 -20.71
C THR A 98 16.46 -12.86 -21.70
N ASP A 99 17.00 -13.21 -22.87
CA ASP A 99 16.38 -14.12 -23.86
C ASP A 99 16.26 -15.57 -23.35
N PHE A 100 16.66 -15.83 -22.11
CA PHE A 100 16.80 -17.15 -21.52
C PHE A 100 15.45 -17.81 -21.16
N PHE A 101 14.38 -17.03 -21.00
CA PHE A 101 13.07 -17.57 -20.63
C PHE A 101 12.20 -17.78 -21.86
N PRO A 102 11.73 -19.03 -22.12
CA PRO A 102 10.83 -19.31 -23.23
C PRO A 102 9.47 -18.66 -22.95
N THR A 103 9.30 -17.45 -23.47
CA THR A 103 8.05 -16.66 -23.43
C THR A 103 6.92 -17.39 -24.17
N GLU A 104 7.25 -18.44 -24.92
CA GLU A 104 6.34 -19.23 -25.75
C GLU A 104 5.44 -20.19 -24.96
N ASN A 105 5.79 -20.58 -23.73
CA ASN A 105 4.99 -21.52 -22.95
C ASN A 105 4.26 -20.85 -21.77
N PRO A 106 2.94 -20.60 -21.86
CA PRO A 106 2.17 -19.89 -20.83
C PRO A 106 2.10 -20.65 -19.50
N SER A 107 2.16 -21.98 -19.53
CA SER A 107 2.13 -22.81 -18.33
C SER A 107 3.41 -22.65 -17.50
N LYS A 108 4.58 -22.58 -18.16
CA LYS A 108 5.87 -22.36 -17.48
C LYS A 108 5.96 -20.96 -16.87
N CYS A 109 5.48 -19.94 -17.59
CA CYS A 109 5.42 -18.57 -17.10
C CYS A 109 4.56 -18.44 -15.84
N THR A 110 3.41 -19.13 -15.82
CA THR A 110 2.51 -19.15 -14.65
C THR A 110 3.17 -19.78 -13.42
N VAL A 111 3.92 -20.88 -13.61
CA VAL A 111 4.65 -21.54 -12.51
C VAL A 111 5.74 -20.62 -11.95
N ILE A 112 6.51 -19.96 -12.82
CA ILE A 112 7.56 -19.03 -12.37
C ILE A 112 6.95 -17.85 -11.59
N ASN A 113 5.86 -17.26 -12.08
CA ASN A 113 5.18 -16.19 -11.36
C ASN A 113 4.66 -16.65 -10.00
N LYS A 114 4.10 -17.87 -9.90
CA LYS A 114 3.70 -18.45 -8.61
C LYS A 114 4.88 -18.61 -7.65
N ILE A 115 6.03 -19.06 -8.14
CA ILE A 115 7.26 -19.17 -7.33
C ILE A 115 7.70 -17.79 -6.85
N LEU A 116 7.72 -16.78 -7.72
CA LEU A 116 8.06 -15.41 -7.34
C LEU A 116 7.12 -14.87 -6.26
N ILE A 117 5.81 -15.10 -6.36
CA ILE A 117 4.84 -14.71 -5.33
C ILE A 117 5.20 -15.34 -3.97
N ILE A 118 5.55 -16.63 -3.94
CA ILE A 118 5.93 -17.33 -2.70
C ILE A 118 7.23 -16.75 -2.11
N VAL A 119 8.23 -16.47 -2.95
CA VAL A 119 9.51 -15.89 -2.52
C VAL A 119 9.31 -14.50 -1.91
N TYR A 120 8.63 -13.59 -2.63
CA TYR A 120 8.36 -12.25 -2.10
C TYR A 120 7.46 -12.31 -0.87
N GLY A 121 6.42 -13.16 -0.85
CA GLY A 121 5.57 -13.35 0.32
C GLY A 121 6.35 -13.79 1.56
N THR A 122 7.31 -14.71 1.40
CA THR A 122 8.20 -15.14 2.49
C THR A 122 9.06 -13.98 3.01
N ILE A 123 9.56 -13.13 2.11
CA ILE A 123 10.32 -11.93 2.49
C ILE A 123 9.42 -10.95 3.28
N PHE A 124 8.18 -10.73 2.86
CA PHE A 124 7.22 -9.88 3.59
C PHE A 124 6.94 -10.41 5.00
N ILE A 125 6.79 -11.73 5.16
CA ILE A 125 6.64 -12.35 6.50
C ILE A 125 7.88 -12.10 7.35
N GLY A 126 9.08 -12.24 6.78
CA GLY A 126 10.33 -11.90 7.48
C GLY A 126 10.39 -10.43 7.94
N MET A 127 9.98 -9.50 7.09
CA MET A 127 9.88 -8.07 7.43
C MET A 127 8.85 -7.82 8.54
N ALA A 128 7.74 -8.56 8.57
CA ALA A 128 6.74 -8.44 9.62
C ALA A 128 7.32 -8.74 11.01
N PHE A 129 8.17 -9.76 11.15
CA PHE A 129 8.86 -10.04 12.42
C PHE A 129 9.83 -8.91 12.82
N LEU A 130 10.52 -8.30 11.86
CA LEU A 130 11.42 -7.16 12.10
C LEU A 130 10.65 -5.90 12.55
N SER A 131 9.40 -5.73 12.12
CA SER A 131 8.57 -4.57 12.46
C SER A 131 8.30 -4.44 13.98
N SER A 132 8.36 -5.54 14.73
CA SER A 132 8.20 -5.56 16.19
C SER A 132 9.21 -4.70 16.95
N LYS A 133 10.37 -4.41 16.34
CA LYS A 133 11.44 -3.60 16.95
C LYS A 133 11.29 -2.09 16.69
N VAL A 134 10.31 -1.69 15.87
CA VAL A 134 10.14 -0.30 15.45
C VAL A 134 9.25 0.44 16.45
N LYS A 135 9.74 1.56 16.99
CA LYS A 135 9.00 2.38 17.98
C LYS A 135 7.74 3.02 17.40
N SER A 136 7.78 3.50 16.16
CA SER A 136 6.65 4.09 15.44
C SER A 136 6.58 3.56 14.02
N ILE A 137 5.63 2.68 13.75
CA ILE A 137 5.45 2.04 12.43
C ILE A 137 4.97 3.10 11.42
N ILE A 138 4.06 3.98 11.84
CA ILE A 138 3.50 5.02 10.97
C ILE A 138 4.60 5.95 10.45
N GLN A 139 5.49 6.42 11.33
CA GLN A 139 6.59 7.30 10.92
C GLN A 139 7.57 6.57 9.98
N PHE A 140 7.85 5.30 10.26
CA PHE A 140 8.72 4.49 9.42
C PHE A 140 8.16 4.34 8.00
N VAL A 141 6.87 3.98 7.88
CA VAL A 141 6.20 3.81 6.58
C VAL A 141 6.14 5.12 5.81
N LEU A 142 5.72 6.22 6.45
CA LEU A 142 5.65 7.54 5.81
C LEU A 142 7.02 8.01 5.29
N THR A 143 8.08 7.75 6.04
CA THR A 143 9.45 8.10 5.63
C THR A 143 9.87 7.27 4.41
N PHE A 144 9.62 5.96 4.44
CA PHE A 144 9.98 5.05 3.35
C PHE A 144 9.19 5.36 2.07
N GLU A 145 7.90 5.64 2.20
CA GLU A 145 7.04 6.09 1.10
C GLU A 145 7.54 7.41 0.53
N GLY A 146 7.87 8.40 1.37
CA GLY A 146 8.40 9.68 0.93
C GLY A 146 9.72 9.57 0.14
N ILE A 147 10.66 8.76 0.62
CA ILE A 147 11.96 8.54 -0.04
C ILE A 147 11.79 7.88 -1.41
N THR A 148 10.79 7.00 -1.57
CA THR A 148 10.57 6.24 -2.81
C THR A 148 9.69 7.01 -3.80
N LEU A 149 8.54 7.51 -3.34
CA LEU A 149 7.56 8.20 -4.18
C LEU A 149 8.02 9.60 -4.59
N GLY A 150 8.79 10.29 -3.74
CA GLY A 150 9.27 11.65 -4.02
C GLY A 150 10.06 11.76 -5.33
N PRO A 151 11.15 10.98 -5.51
CA PRO A 151 11.92 10.97 -6.76
C PRO A 151 11.11 10.51 -7.97
N ILE A 152 10.24 9.50 -7.80
CA ILE A 152 9.38 8.99 -8.89
C ILE A 152 8.44 10.09 -9.39
N LEU A 153 7.76 10.79 -8.46
CA LEU A 153 6.92 11.94 -8.78
C LEU A 153 7.75 13.07 -9.43
N GLY A 154 8.95 13.32 -8.93
CA GLY A 154 9.86 14.33 -9.52
C GLY A 154 10.21 14.04 -10.97
N VAL A 155 10.59 12.81 -11.31
CA VAL A 155 10.88 12.40 -12.69
C VAL A 155 9.63 12.47 -13.58
N TYR A 156 8.47 12.06 -13.05
CA TYR A 156 7.21 12.12 -13.79
C TYR A 156 6.79 13.56 -14.10
N LEU A 157 6.85 14.45 -13.11
CA LEU A 157 6.57 15.88 -13.29
C LEU A 157 7.57 16.53 -14.24
N LEU A 158 8.86 16.20 -14.13
CA LEU A 158 9.88 16.70 -15.06
C LEU A 158 9.57 16.26 -16.51
N GLY A 159 9.20 15.00 -16.73
CA GLY A 159 8.80 14.50 -18.05
C GLY A 159 7.55 15.18 -18.62
N PHE A 160 6.59 15.54 -17.74
CA PHE A 160 5.37 16.23 -18.14
C PHE A 160 5.60 17.72 -18.47
N PHE A 161 6.38 18.43 -17.64
CA PHE A 161 6.56 19.89 -17.78
C PHE A 161 7.75 20.28 -18.67
N VAL A 162 8.76 19.43 -18.83
CA VAL A 162 9.97 19.75 -19.61
C VAL A 162 10.02 18.90 -20.88
N SER A 163 9.60 19.51 -22.01
CA SER A 163 9.62 18.87 -23.33
C SER A 163 11.03 18.67 -23.92
N TYR A 164 12.05 19.24 -23.29
CA TYR A 164 13.46 19.18 -23.73
C TYR A 164 14.29 18.27 -22.81
N SER A 165 13.93 16.99 -22.73
CA SER A 165 14.73 15.98 -22.04
C SER A 165 15.47 15.12 -23.07
N ASN A 166 16.78 14.96 -22.90
CA ASN A 166 17.65 14.24 -23.83
C ASN A 166 17.25 12.75 -23.91
N GLY A 167 16.54 12.34 -24.98
CA GLY A 167 16.52 11.01 -25.62
C GLY A 167 16.14 9.74 -24.84
N LYS A 168 16.30 9.68 -23.51
CA LYS A 168 16.05 8.48 -22.68
C LYS A 168 14.82 8.61 -21.79
N VAL A 169 14.22 9.81 -21.69
CA VAL A 169 12.94 10.05 -21.00
C VAL A 169 11.95 10.65 -22.02
N ASN A 170 11.63 9.87 -23.05
CA ASN A 170 10.66 10.26 -24.08
C ASN A 170 9.24 9.83 -23.68
N LEU A 171 8.73 10.36 -22.56
CA LEU A 171 7.33 10.18 -22.13
C LEU A 171 6.35 11.06 -22.93
N ASN A 172 6.86 12.09 -23.61
CA ASN A 172 6.05 13.06 -24.35
C ASN A 172 5.47 12.54 -25.68
N VAL A 173 5.86 11.36 -26.18
CA VAL A 173 5.30 10.86 -27.45
C VAL A 173 4.08 9.96 -27.22
N ASP A 174 4.02 9.21 -26.12
CA ASP A 174 2.92 8.28 -25.86
C ASP A 174 1.71 8.94 -25.16
N ILE A 175 1.93 9.95 -24.31
CA ILE A 175 0.84 10.61 -23.58
C ILE A 175 -0.05 11.46 -24.50
N TYR A 176 0.54 12.18 -25.47
CA TYR A 176 -0.22 12.96 -26.45
C TYR A 176 -1.01 12.07 -27.41
N ARG A 177 -0.57 10.83 -27.65
CA ARG A 177 -1.27 9.85 -28.48
C ARG A 177 -2.45 9.18 -27.75
N PHE A 178 -2.38 9.07 -26.42
CA PHE A 178 -3.46 8.54 -25.58
C PHE A 178 -4.60 9.53 -25.32
N CYS A 179 -4.38 10.83 -25.53
CA CYS A 179 -5.42 11.85 -25.37
C CYS A 179 -6.18 12.16 -26.69
N PHE A 180 -5.71 11.64 -27.83
CA PHE A 180 -6.27 11.92 -29.16
C PHE A 180 -6.78 10.69 -29.94
N THR A 181 -7.00 9.56 -29.26
CA THR A 181 -7.75 8.40 -29.80
C THR A 181 -8.81 7.98 -28.78
#